data_AF-A0A2S5K7K8-F1
#
_entry.id   AF-A0A2S5K7K8-F1
#
_cell.length_a   1.000
_cell.length_b   1.000
_cell.length_c   1.000
_cell.angle_alpha   90.00
_cell.angle_beta   90.00
_cell.angle_gamma   90.00
#
_symmetry.space_group_name_H-M   'P 1'
#
loop_
_entity.id
_entity.type
_entity.pdbx_description
1 polymer ?
#
loop_
_entity_poly.entity_id
_entity_poly.type
_entity_poly.pdbx_seq_one_letter_code
_entity_poly.pdbx_strand_id
1 'polypeptide(L)'
;MKSDLEEKLAEIIIGETVTELLDAGTTISLQTLLDRLYDKVSSSADETYLRAALHVIDGIRREMQLTTAVEADSAASHTAEDNVH
;
A
#
# COMPACT_ATOMS: atom_id res chain seq x y z
N MET A 1 10.93 15.47 12.30
CA MET A 1 11.88 15.02 11.27
C MET A 1 11.93 13.51 11.38
N LYS A 2 11.62 12.78 10.31
CA LYS A 2 11.91 11.34 10.25
C LYS A 2 13.42 11.17 10.24
N SER A 3 13.91 10.10 10.87
CA SER A 3 15.32 9.78 10.73
C SER A 3 15.56 9.09 9.39
N ASP A 4 16.70 9.33 8.74
CA ASP A 4 17.10 8.63 7.50
C ASP A 4 17.04 7.10 7.64
N LEU A 5 17.14 6.60 8.88
CA LEU A 5 17.01 5.19 9.22
C LEU A 5 15.57 4.68 9.05
N GLU A 6 14.57 5.43 9.52
CA GLU A 6 13.14 5.05 9.40
C GLU A 6 12.69 5.01 7.93
N GLU A 7 13.22 5.92 7.09
CA GLU A 7 12.92 5.94 5.66
C GLU A 7 13.53 4.74 4.93
N LYS A 8 14.80 4.43 5.19
CA LYS A 8 15.44 3.21 4.66
C LYS A 8 14.77 1.94 5.15
N LEU A 9 14.36 1.89 6.41
CA LEU A 9 13.59 0.76 6.94
C LEU A 9 12.24 0.61 6.24
N ALA A 10 11.54 1.72 5.94
CA ALA A 10 10.30 1.66 5.18
C ALA A 10 10.51 1.08 3.78
N GLU A 11 11.57 1.49 3.07
CA GLU A 11 11.93 0.92 1.77
C GLU A 11 12.25 -0.58 1.85
N ILE A 12 13.02 -1.00 2.85
CA ILE A 12 13.34 -2.41 3.11
C ILE A 12 12.07 -3.21 3.37
N ILE A 13 11.18 -2.72 4.24
CA ILE A 13 9.93 -3.39 4.60
C ILE A 13 9.05 -3.61 3.37
N ILE A 14 8.96 -2.62 2.47
CA ILE A 14 8.23 -2.75 1.20
C ILE A 14 8.88 -3.85 0.35
N GLY A 15 10.21 -3.77 0.15
CA GLY A 15 10.94 -4.74 -0.68
C GLY A 15 10.82 -6.18 -0.17
N GLU A 16 10.94 -6.39 1.13
CA GLU A 16 10.74 -7.70 1.78
C GLU A 16 9.31 -8.20 1.58
N THR A 17 8.31 -7.35 1.82
CA THR A 17 6.90 -7.73 1.67
C THR A 17 6.58 -8.11 0.22
N VAL A 18 7.07 -7.35 -0.76
CA VAL A 18 6.93 -7.68 -2.19
C VAL A 18 7.61 -9.01 -2.50
N THR A 19 8.83 -9.23 -2.00
CA THR A 19 9.57 -10.48 -2.23
C THR A 19 8.83 -11.68 -1.65
N GLU A 20 8.28 -11.57 -0.45
CA GLU A 20 7.47 -12.63 0.16
C GLU A 20 6.21 -12.95 -0.63
N LEU A 21 5.54 -11.94 -1.20
CA LEU A 21 4.37 -12.16 -2.06
C LEU A 21 4.76 -12.85 -3.37
N LEU A 22 5.91 -12.49 -3.96
CA LEU A 22 6.46 -13.14 -5.15
C LEU A 22 6.79 -14.61 -4.88
N ASP A 23 7.49 -14.88 -3.78
CA ASP A 23 7.86 -16.24 -3.38
C ASP A 23 6.64 -17.11 -3.08
N ALA A 24 5.58 -16.51 -2.55
CA ALA A 24 4.29 -17.17 -2.33
C ALA A 24 3.45 -17.35 -3.61
N GLY A 25 3.93 -16.87 -4.77
CA GLY A 25 3.16 -16.88 -6.03
C GLY A 25 1.86 -16.08 -5.96
N THR A 26 1.78 -15.11 -5.05
CA THR A 26 0.59 -14.29 -4.82
C THR A 26 0.60 -13.09 -5.76
N THR A 27 -0.56 -12.73 -6.31
CA THR A 27 -0.70 -11.52 -7.12
C THR A 27 -0.35 -10.28 -6.30
N ILE A 28 0.57 -9.46 -6.80
CA ILE A 28 0.93 -8.21 -6.13
C ILE A 28 -0.14 -7.14 -6.44
N SER A 29 -0.79 -6.70 -5.38
CA SER A 29 -1.73 -5.58 -5.35
C SER A 29 -1.54 -4.76 -4.08
N LEU A 30 -2.08 -3.53 -4.05
CA LEU A 30 -2.07 -2.70 -2.85
C LEU A 30 -2.76 -3.40 -1.66
N GLN A 31 -3.86 -4.13 -1.92
CA GLN A 31 -4.58 -4.89 -0.90
C GLN A 31 -3.71 -6.00 -0.32
N THR A 32 -3.10 -6.83 -1.16
CA THR A 32 -2.24 -7.95 -0.71
C THR A 32 -0.99 -7.46 0.03
N LEU A 33 -0.44 -6.31 -0.35
CA LEU A 33 0.67 -5.68 0.38
C LEU A 33 0.21 -5.22 1.76
N LEU A 34 -0.96 -4.56 1.83
CA LEU A 34 -1.55 -4.09 3.08
C LEU A 34 -1.81 -5.24 4.05
N ASP A 35 -2.43 -6.32 3.58
CA ASP A 35 -2.73 -7.50 4.39
C ASP A 35 -1.44 -8.12 4.95
N ARG A 36 -0.41 -8.30 4.11
CA ARG A 36 0.86 -8.87 4.52
C ARG A 36 1.61 -7.99 5.52
N LEU A 37 1.51 -6.67 5.39
CA LEU A 37 2.10 -5.73 6.35
C LEU A 37 1.40 -5.78 7.70
N TYR A 38 0.08 -5.97 7.74
CA TYR A 38 -0.64 -6.15 9.00
C TYR A 38 -0.19 -7.40 9.75
N ASP A 39 0.03 -8.52 9.04
CA ASP A 39 0.57 -9.73 9.65
C ASP A 39 1.96 -9.49 10.29
N LYS A 40 2.85 -8.79 9.57
CA LYS A 40 4.19 -8.41 10.06
C LYS A 40 4.13 -7.49 11.27
N VAL A 41 3.25 -6.48 11.24
CA VAL A 41 3.04 -5.56 12.37
C VAL A 41 2.51 -6.30 13.60
N SER A 42 1.57 -7.23 13.41
CA SER A 42 0.96 -7.97 14.52
C SER A 42 1.93 -8.92 15.24
N SER A 43 3.03 -9.30 14.57
CA SER A 43 4.02 -10.25 15.08
C SER A 43 5.33 -9.60 15.54
N SER A 44 5.53 -8.30 15.28
CA SER A 44 6.77 -7.59 15.63
C SER A 44 6.72 -6.94 17.00
N ALA A 45 7.81 -7.06 17.77
CA ALA A 45 8.01 -6.36 19.04
C ALA A 45 9.01 -5.18 18.93
N ASP A 46 9.59 -4.96 17.75
CA ASP A 46 10.54 -3.87 17.51
C ASP A 46 9.78 -2.57 17.21
N GLU A 47 9.91 -1.58 18.09
CA GLU A 47 9.22 -0.29 17.97
C GLU A 47 9.64 0.50 16.71
N THR A 48 10.92 0.43 16.33
CA THR A 48 11.43 1.14 15.15
C THR A 48 10.88 0.52 13.89
N TYR A 49 10.88 -0.81 13.83
CA TYR A 49 10.24 -1.56 12.76
C TYR A 49 8.74 -1.25 12.68
N LEU A 50 8.03 -1.28 13.81
CA LEU A 50 6.61 -1.01 13.87
C LEU A 50 6.27 0.38 13.32
N ARG A 51 7.04 1.39 13.72
CA ARG A 51 6.84 2.77 13.23
C ARG A 51 7.08 2.89 11.73
N ALA A 52 8.13 2.26 11.21
CA ALA A 52 8.41 2.23 9.78
C ALA A 52 7.30 1.48 9.01
N ALA A 53 6.85 0.33 9.50
CA ALA A 53 5.79 -0.47 8.90
C ALA A 53 4.43 0.26 8.88
N LEU A 54 4.06 0.93 9.98
CA LEU A 54 2.86 1.77 10.03
C LEU A 54 2.93 2.93 9.03
N HIS A 55 4.11 3.52 8.84
CA HIS A 55 4.30 4.55 7.83
C HIS A 55 4.08 4.03 6.40
N VAL A 56 4.57 2.82 6.10
CA VAL A 56 4.31 2.15 4.81
C VAL A 56 2.82 1.90 4.62
N ILE A 57 2.15 1.35 5.64
CA ILE A 57 0.69 1.09 5.65
C ILE A 57 -0.09 2.37 5.34
N ASP A 58 0.25 3.49 5.97
CA ASP A 58 -0.40 4.78 5.70
C ASP A 58 -0.17 5.26 4.26
N GLY A 59 1.02 5.00 3.70
CA GLY A 59 1.31 5.27 2.29
C GLY A 59 0.43 4.47 1.34
N ILE A 60 0.32 3.16 1.57
CA ILE A 60 -0.51 2.26 0.77
C ILE A 60 -1.98 2.66 0.85
N ARG A 61 -2.48 2.96 2.05
CA ARG A 61 -3.87 3.41 2.24
C ARG A 61 -4.18 4.71 1.48
N ARG A 62 -3.25 5.67 1.48
CA ARG A 62 -3.40 6.89 0.68
C ARG A 62 -3.45 6.57 -0.82
N GLU A 63 -2.57 5.70 -1.29
CA GLU A 63 -2.57 5.28 -2.70
C GLU A 63 -3.87 4.57 -3.10
N MET A 64 -4.40 3.70 -2.23
CA MET A 64 -5.70 3.03 -2.45
C MET A 64 -6.86 4.03 -2.54
N GLN A 65 -6.84 5.08 -1.72
CA GLN A 65 -7.86 6.14 -1.78
C GLN A 65 -7.75 6.94 -3.08
N LEU A 66 -6.53 7.24 -3.53
CA LEU A 66 -6.29 7.96 -4.78
C LEU A 66 -6.74 7.14 -6.00
N THR A 67 -6.38 5.85 -6.05
CA THR A 67 -6.80 4.94 -7.13
C THR A 67 -8.33 4.82 -7.21
N THR A 68 -9.00 4.66 -6.08
CA THR A 68 -10.48 4.63 -6.03
C THR A 68 -11.10 5.95 -6.52
N ALA A 69 -10.50 7.09 -6.15
CA ALA A 69 -10.98 8.40 -6.58
C ALA A 69 -10.81 8.61 -8.10
N VAL A 70 -9.71 8.13 -8.67
CA VAL A 70 -9.45 8.19 -10.13
C VAL A 70 -10.41 7.28 -10.91
N GLU A 71 -10.69 6.09 -10.40
CA GLU A 71 -11.68 5.18 -11.01
C GLU A 71 -13.09 5.79 -11.01
N ALA A 72 -13.47 6.45 -9.91
CA ALA A 72 -14.77 7.13 -9.81
C ALA A 72 -14.91 8.31 -10.80
N ASP A 73 -13.85 9.10 -10.98
CA ASP A 73 -13.84 10.23 -11.92
C ASP A 73 -13.85 9.77 -13.39
N SER A 74 -13.16 8.66 -13.68
CA SER A 74 -13.17 8.02 -15.00
C SER A 74 -14.56 7.45 -15.33
N ALA A 75 -15.24 6.83 -14.37
CA ALA A 75 -16.60 6.31 -14.54
C ALA A 75 -17.62 7.44 -14.76
N ALA A 76 -17.52 8.55 -14.01
CA ALA A 76 -18.39 9.71 -14.21
C ALA A 76 -18.23 10.32 -15.61
N SER A 77 -16.98 10.43 -16.10
CA SER A 77 -16.69 10.95 -17.44
C SER A 77 -17.27 10.08 -18.56
N HIS A 78 -17.23 8.75 -18.43
CA HIS A 78 -17.81 7.84 -19.42
C HIS A 78 -19.36 7.83 -19.44
N THR A 79 -20.02 8.06 -18.29
CA THR A 79 -21.49 8.15 -18.26
C THR A 79 -22.06 9.43 -18.87
N ALA A 80 -21.25 10.48 -19.03
CA ALA A 80 -21.68 11.75 -19.62
C ALA A 80 -21.74 11.69 -21.16
N GLU A 81 -20.95 10.82 -21.79
CA GLU A 81 -20.90 10.69 -23.26
C GLU A 81 -22.04 9.80 -23.81
N ASP A 82 -22.55 8.85 -23.03
CA ASP A 82 -23.59 7.90 -23.46
C ASP A 82 -25.02 8.47 -23.38
N ASN A 83 -25.20 9.67 -22.83
CA ASN A 83 -26.51 10.32 -22.65
C ASN A 83 -26.81 11.44 -23.67
N VAL A 84 -26.07 11.47 -24.80
CA VAL A 84 -26.21 12.50 -25.86
C VAL A 84 -26.73 11.91 -27.19
N HIS A 85 -27.53 10.84 -27.17
CA HIS A 85 -28.19 10.30 -28.39
C HIS A 85 -29.71 10.23 -28.28
#